data_AF-A0A0K6HY97-F1
#
_entry.id   AF-A0A0K6HY97-F1
#
_cell.length_a   1.000
_cell.length_b   1.000
_cell.length_c   1.000
_cell.angle_alpha   90.00
_cell.angle_beta   90.00
_cell.angle_gamma   90.00
#
_symmetry.space_group_name_H-M   'P 1'
#
loop_
_entity.id
_entity.type
_entity.pdbx_description
1 polymer ?
#
loop_
_entity_poly.entity_id
_entity_poly.type
_entity_poly.pdbx_seq_one_letter_code
_entity_poly.pdbx_strand_id
1 'polypeptide(L)'
;MPAFEHHAGEPLRIASHPSVCTVREVAVHLLDGAGTPWVKVFAGGTTAVIAALSAGLAVAAFPCRLVTADMVEVSEALNLPPIPSQSIVLHSSLTDAMTRETLRAITAVFSEHRRNSNRQISLPAA
;
A
#
# COMPACT_ATOMS: atom_id res chain seq x y z
N MET A 1 21.71 9.20 4.79
CA MET A 1 20.47 9.35 5.57
C MET A 1 20.43 8.20 6.56
N PRO A 2 19.92 8.40 7.80
CA PRO A 2 19.84 7.31 8.76
C PRO A 2 18.94 6.20 8.23
N ALA A 3 19.36 4.94 8.40
CA ALA A 3 18.54 3.79 8.07
C ALA A 3 17.44 3.62 9.12
N PHE A 4 16.29 3.08 8.73
CA PHE A 4 15.29 2.66 9.70
C PHE A 4 15.84 1.50 10.54
N GLU A 5 15.84 1.66 11.86
CA GLU A 5 16.26 0.63 12.82
C GLU A 5 15.06 0.22 13.69
N HIS A 6 14.83 -1.10 13.80
CA HIS A 6 13.80 -1.66 14.66
C HIS A 6 14.45 -2.64 15.63
N HIS A 7 14.26 -2.42 16.93
CA HIS A 7 14.76 -3.31 17.97
C HIS A 7 13.71 -4.35 18.34
N ALA A 8 14.16 -5.58 18.55
CA ALA A 8 13.29 -6.66 18.99
C ALA A 8 12.59 -6.28 20.32
N GLY A 9 11.26 -6.45 20.36
CA GLY A 9 10.45 -6.14 21.53
C GLY A 9 9.93 -4.71 21.60
N GLU A 10 10.40 -3.80 20.74
CA GLU A 10 9.78 -2.47 20.59
C GLU A 10 8.56 -2.55 19.67
N PRO A 11 7.55 -1.68 19.87
CA PRO A 11 6.44 -1.59 18.92
C PRO A 11 6.92 -1.05 17.57
N LEU A 12 6.41 -1.63 16.49
CA LEU A 12 6.68 -1.20 15.13
C LEU A 12 6.20 0.25 14.93
N ARG A 13 7.13 1.12 14.52
CA ARG A 13 6.84 2.53 14.25
C ARG A 13 6.19 2.67 12.88
N ILE A 14 4.94 3.12 12.84
CA ILE A 14 4.16 3.23 11.61
C ILE A 14 3.94 4.70 11.20
N ALA A 15 4.29 4.99 9.94
CA ALA A 15 3.83 6.14 9.20
C ALA A 15 2.59 5.74 8.40
N SER A 16 1.57 6.59 8.39
CA SER A 16 0.31 6.19 7.79
C SER A 16 -0.47 7.38 7.24
N HIS A 17 -1.33 7.08 6.27
CA HIS A 17 -2.33 8.01 5.79
C HIS A 17 -3.35 8.35 6.90
N PRO A 18 -4.17 9.41 6.72
CA PRO A 18 -5.28 9.71 7.63
C PRO A 18 -6.22 8.51 7.80
N SER A 19 -7.03 8.53 8.87
CA SER A 19 -7.87 7.39 9.30
C SER A 19 -8.86 6.87 8.27
N VAL A 20 -9.23 7.68 7.27
CA VAL A 20 -10.16 7.30 6.19
C VAL A 20 -9.53 6.44 5.09
N CYS A 21 -8.24 6.13 5.19
CA CYS A 21 -7.54 5.32 4.19
C CYS A 21 -7.78 3.82 4.42
N THR A 22 -8.48 3.16 3.51
CA THR A 22 -8.73 1.70 3.58
C THR A 22 -7.45 0.87 3.67
N VAL A 23 -6.36 1.30 3.00
CA VAL A 23 -5.06 0.61 3.07
C VAL A 23 -4.50 0.63 4.49
N ARG A 24 -4.64 1.76 5.20
CA ARG A 24 -4.24 1.86 6.61
C ARG A 24 -5.07 0.90 7.46
N GLU A 25 -6.38 0.87 7.26
CA GLU A 25 -7.28 0.03 8.05
C GLU A 25 -6.93 -1.45 7.91
N VAL A 26 -6.74 -1.91 6.67
CA VAL A 26 -6.31 -3.29 6.38
C VAL A 26 -4.96 -3.60 7.03
N ALA A 27 -3.99 -2.70 6.91
CA ALA A 27 -2.66 -2.93 7.48
C ALA A 27 -2.68 -3.03 9.01
N VAL A 28 -3.39 -2.12 9.68
CA VAL A 28 -3.55 -2.15 11.14
C VAL A 28 -4.27 -3.42 11.58
N HIS A 29 -5.36 -3.80 10.90
CA HIS A 29 -6.08 -5.02 11.22
C HIS A 29 -5.22 -6.28 11.10
N LEU A 30 -4.36 -6.36 10.07
CA LEU A 30 -3.43 -7.48 9.91
C LEU A 30 -2.39 -7.52 11.03
N LEU A 31 -1.84 -6.37 11.42
CA LEU A 31 -0.87 -6.29 12.53
C LEU A 31 -1.51 -6.68 13.86
N ASP A 32 -2.71 -6.18 14.13
CA ASP A 32 -3.48 -6.53 15.33
C ASP A 32 -3.80 -8.04 15.36
N GLY A 33 -4.22 -8.60 14.22
CA GLY A 33 -4.51 -10.03 14.09
C GLY A 33 -3.27 -10.93 14.22
N ALA A 34 -2.10 -10.43 13.83
CA ALA A 34 -0.81 -11.12 14.01
C ALA A 34 -0.20 -10.91 15.41
N GLY A 35 -0.81 -10.06 16.24
CA GLY A 35 -0.27 -9.70 17.55
C GLY A 35 1.03 -8.90 17.49
N THR A 36 1.31 -8.23 16.36
CA THR A 36 2.49 -7.39 16.18
C THR A 36 2.28 -6.05 16.89
N PRO A 37 3.01 -5.73 17.97
CA PRO A 37 2.86 -4.45 18.66
C PRO A 37 3.26 -3.32 17.71
N TRP A 38 2.45 -2.27 17.61
CA TRP A 38 2.74 -1.13 16.73
C TRP A 38 2.29 0.18 17.35
N VAL A 39 2.89 1.28 16.89
CA VAL A 39 2.55 2.64 17.28
C VAL A 39 2.59 3.56 16.07
N LYS A 40 1.57 4.41 15.93
CA LYS A 40 1.56 5.46 14.91
C LYS A 40 2.44 6.61 15.37
N VAL A 41 3.57 6.81 14.71
CA VAL A 41 4.50 7.93 14.99
C VAL A 41 4.36 9.08 14.00
N PHE A 42 3.77 8.82 12.82
CA PHE A 42 3.61 9.82 11.79
C PHE A 42 2.29 9.65 11.04
N ALA A 43 1.65 10.77 10.68
CA ALA A 43 0.43 10.79 9.89
C ALA A 43 0.44 11.94 8.87
N GLY A 44 0.05 11.67 7.63
CA GLY A 44 -0.03 12.71 6.61
C GLY A 44 -0.45 12.20 5.23
N GLY A 45 -0.50 13.12 4.26
CA GLY A 45 -0.67 12.76 2.85
C GLY A 45 0.53 11.98 2.30
N THR A 46 0.43 11.52 1.06
CA THR A 46 1.45 10.69 0.40
C THR A 46 2.85 11.28 0.46
N THR A 47 3.01 12.58 0.16
CA THR A 47 4.31 13.25 0.19
C THR A 47 4.91 13.29 1.59
N ALA A 48 4.08 13.51 2.60
CA ALA A 48 4.49 13.52 4.00
C ALA A 48 4.93 12.12 4.47
N VAL A 49 4.18 11.07 4.08
CA VAL A 49 4.55 9.68 4.37
C VAL A 49 5.87 9.33 3.68
N ILE A 50 6.04 9.68 2.40
CA ILE A 50 7.30 9.48 1.66
C ILE A 50 8.46 10.12 2.42
N ALA A 51 8.32 11.38 2.85
CA ALA A 51 9.37 12.06 3.61
C ALA A 51 9.70 11.35 4.93
N ALA A 52 8.70 10.83 5.65
CA ALA A 52 8.93 10.08 6.89
C ALA A 52 9.66 8.75 6.66
N LEU A 53 9.34 8.06 5.55
CA LEU A 53 10.03 6.83 5.14
C LEU A 53 11.48 7.10 4.74
N SER A 54 11.70 8.09 3.86
CA SER A 54 13.05 8.51 3.42
C SER A 54 13.93 9.01 4.57
N ALA A 55 13.33 9.55 5.62
CA ALA A 55 14.02 9.98 6.84
C ALA A 55 14.28 8.84 7.84
N GLY A 56 13.85 7.60 7.55
CA GLY A 56 14.04 6.45 8.44
C GLY A 56 13.22 6.51 9.74
N LEU A 57 12.14 7.30 9.77
CA LEU A 57 11.36 7.53 11.00
C LEU A 57 10.42 6.36 11.33
N ALA A 58 9.94 5.66 10.31
CA ALA A 58 8.89 4.65 10.42
C ALA A 58 8.82 3.77 9.16
N VAL A 59 7.99 2.73 9.23
CA VAL A 59 7.55 1.92 8.07
C VAL A 59 6.10 2.24 7.71
N ALA A 60 5.67 1.91 6.49
CA ALA A 60 4.28 2.10 6.07
C ALA A 60 3.81 0.96 5.18
N ALA A 61 2.52 0.62 5.29
CA ALA A 61 1.82 -0.10 4.24
C ALA A 61 1.68 0.82 3.03
N PHE A 62 2.47 0.54 1.98
CA PHE A 62 2.68 1.50 0.90
C PHE A 62 2.55 0.84 -0.48
N PRO A 63 1.89 1.49 -1.46
CA PRO A 63 1.73 0.91 -2.79
C PRO A 63 3.06 0.90 -3.54
N CYS A 64 3.42 -0.26 -4.12
CA CYS A 64 4.72 -0.47 -4.78
C CYS A 64 5.05 0.56 -5.87
N ARG A 65 4.04 1.16 -6.53
CA ARG A 65 4.25 2.16 -7.59
C ARG A 65 4.71 3.52 -7.09
N LEU A 66 4.55 3.79 -5.79
CA LEU A 66 4.97 5.06 -5.18
C LEU A 66 6.31 4.94 -4.45
N VAL A 67 6.88 3.73 -4.38
CA VAL A 67 8.16 3.45 -3.75
C VAL A 67 9.27 4.17 -4.51
N THR A 68 10.12 4.88 -3.79
CA THR A 68 11.31 5.55 -4.33
C THR A 68 12.56 4.67 -4.15
N ALA A 69 13.66 4.97 -4.85
CA ALA A 69 14.86 4.13 -4.86
C ALA A 69 15.56 3.99 -3.50
N ASP A 70 15.28 4.90 -2.56
CA ASP A 70 15.79 4.94 -1.19
C ASP A 70 14.92 4.15 -0.19
N MET A 71 13.81 3.57 -0.64
CA MET A 71 12.91 2.75 0.18
C MET A 71 13.18 1.27 -0.03
N VAL A 72 13.08 0.51 1.06
CA VAL A 72 13.25 -0.95 1.07
C VAL A 72 12.00 -1.62 1.62
N GLU A 73 11.67 -2.78 1.07
CA GLU A 73 10.61 -3.67 1.55
C GLU A 73 11.12 -4.40 2.80
N VAL A 74 10.32 -4.44 3.87
CA VAL A 74 10.74 -4.93 5.20
C VAL A 74 9.84 -6.02 5.78
N SER A 75 8.80 -6.45 5.07
CA SER A 75 7.83 -7.41 5.61
C SER A 75 8.48 -8.75 5.95
N GLU A 76 9.32 -9.28 5.07
CA GLU A 76 10.04 -10.53 5.34
C GLU A 76 11.01 -10.38 6.52
N ALA A 77 11.83 -9.33 6.51
CA ALA A 77 12.83 -9.07 7.55
C ALA A 77 12.22 -8.88 8.95
N LEU A 78 10.99 -8.35 9.01
CA LEU A 78 10.28 -8.07 10.26
C LEU A 78 9.15 -9.09 10.55
N ASN A 79 9.05 -10.18 9.77
CA ASN A 79 8.00 -11.20 9.87
C ASN A 79 6.58 -10.60 9.89
N LEU A 80 6.32 -9.58 9.06
CA LEU A 80 5.04 -8.89 8.99
C LEU A 80 4.03 -9.67 8.14
N PRO A 81 2.73 -9.61 8.50
CA PRO A 81 1.69 -10.24 7.69
C PRO A 81 1.63 -9.62 6.29
N PRO A 82 1.40 -10.44 5.24
CA PRO A 82 1.30 -9.94 3.88
C PRO A 82 0.04 -9.09 3.71
N ILE A 83 0.19 -7.96 3.01
CA ILE A 83 -0.94 -7.08 2.70
C ILE A 83 -1.60 -7.57 1.40
N PRO A 84 -2.90 -7.90 1.42
CA PRO A 84 -3.59 -8.36 0.22
C PRO A 84 -3.69 -7.25 -0.82
N SER A 85 -3.67 -7.64 -2.10
CA SER A 85 -3.91 -6.72 -3.19
C SER A 85 -5.32 -6.10 -3.08
N GLN A 86 -5.42 -4.81 -3.36
CA GLN A 86 -6.67 -4.08 -3.26
C GLN A 86 -7.28 -3.89 -4.65
N SER A 87 -8.60 -4.12 -4.78
CA SER A 87 -9.35 -3.85 -6.00
C SER A 87 -9.93 -2.45 -5.99
N ILE A 88 -9.71 -1.69 -7.06
CA ILE A 88 -10.37 -0.39 -7.27
C ILE A 88 -11.59 -0.62 -8.14
N VAL A 89 -12.76 -0.20 -7.66
CA VAL A 89 -14.03 -0.26 -8.40
C VAL A 89 -14.48 1.15 -8.73
N LEU A 90 -14.76 1.40 -10.01
CA LEU A 90 -15.33 2.66 -10.47
C LEU A 90 -16.86 2.60 -10.39
N HIS A 91 -17.44 3.34 -9.45
CA HIS A 91 -18.88 3.52 -9.35
C HIS A 91 -19.33 4.71 -10.21
N SER A 92 -20.37 4.52 -11.01
CA SER A 92 -20.91 5.55 -11.92
C SER A 92 -22.42 5.38 -12.05
N SER A 93 -23.16 6.50 -12.01
CA SER A 93 -24.61 6.57 -12.27
C SER A 93 -24.94 7.23 -13.62
N LEU A 94 -23.95 7.31 -14.52
CA LEU A 94 -24.06 8.03 -15.79
C LEU A 94 -25.06 7.38 -16.75
N THR A 95 -25.95 8.19 -17.32
CA THR A 95 -27.06 7.74 -18.17
C THR A 95 -26.85 8.00 -19.67
N ASP A 96 -26.07 9.02 -20.05
CA ASP A 96 -25.89 9.40 -21.44
C ASP A 96 -24.86 8.52 -22.19
N ALA A 97 -25.09 8.34 -23.49
CA ALA A 97 -24.30 7.48 -24.36
C ALA A 97 -22.84 7.92 -24.47
N MET A 98 -22.57 9.23 -24.54
CA MET A 98 -21.22 9.76 -24.70
C MET A 98 -20.36 9.48 -23.46
N THR A 99 -20.90 9.73 -22.26
CA THR A 99 -20.16 9.50 -21.01
C THR A 99 -19.91 8.02 -20.75
N ARG A 100 -20.84 7.14 -21.15
CA ARG A 100 -20.64 5.69 -21.08
C ARG A 100 -19.50 5.22 -21.99
N GLU A 101 -19.35 5.81 -23.16
CA GLU A 101 -18.27 5.46 -24.08
C GLU A 101 -16.91 5.92 -23.55
N THR A 102 -16.83 7.12 -22.97
CA THR A 102 -15.62 7.58 -22.26
C THR A 102 -15.27 6.67 -21.10
N LEU A 103 -16.26 6.25 -20.29
CA LEU A 103 -16.04 5.32 -19.17
C LEU A 103 -15.50 3.98 -19.65
N ARG A 104 -16.02 3.45 -20.76
CA ARG A 104 -15.53 2.21 -21.39
C ARG A 104 -14.07 2.35 -21.82
N ALA A 105 -13.71 3.47 -22.45
CA ALA A 105 -12.33 3.73 -22.85
C ALA A 105 -11.38 3.76 -21.64
N ILE A 106 -11.75 4.46 -20.57
CA ILE A 106 -10.97 4.47 -19.30
C ILE A 106 -10.87 3.04 -18.73
N THR A 107 -11.99 2.33 -18.65
CA THR A 107 -12.05 0.96 -18.10
C THR A 107 -11.16 0.00 -18.89
N ALA A 108 -11.13 0.12 -20.23
CA ALA A 108 -10.29 -0.71 -21.09
C ALA A 108 -8.80 -0.56 -20.73
N VAL A 109 -8.32 0.68 -20.59
CA VAL A 109 -6.92 0.99 -20.23
C VAL A 109 -6.53 0.38 -18.87
N PHE A 110 -7.39 0.52 -17.85
CA PHE A 110 -7.10 -0.01 -16.52
C PHE A 110 -7.28 -1.54 -16.41
N SER A 111 -8.14 -2.13 -17.25
CA SER A 111 -8.36 -3.59 -17.27
C SER A 111 -7.19 -4.37 -17.87
N GLU A 112 -6.48 -3.78 -18.82
CA GLU A 112 -5.27 -4.34 -19.43
C GLU A 112 -4.12 -4.37 -18.41
N HIS A 113 -3.96 -3.31 -17.62
CA HIS A 113 -2.99 -3.26 -16.52
C HIS A 113 -3.23 -4.36 -15.48
N ARG A 114 -4.50 -4.64 -15.13
CA ARG A 114 -4.83 -5.74 -14.21
C ARG A 114 -4.39 -7.10 -14.77
N ARG A 115 -4.60 -7.34 -16.07
CA ARG A 115 -4.18 -8.58 -16.75
C ARG A 115 -2.66 -8.76 -16.73
N ASN A 116 -1.90 -7.69 -16.95
CA ASN A 116 -0.44 -7.75 -16.91
C ASN A 116 0.11 -7.93 -15.50
N SER A 117 -0.45 -7.23 -14.49
CA SER A 117 -0.06 -7.44 -13.09
C SER A 117 -0.37 -8.86 -12.61
N ASN A 118 -1.50 -9.45 -13.01
CA ASN A 118 -1.83 -10.84 -12.64
C ASN A 118 -0.89 -11.87 -13.29
N ARG A 119 -0.38 -11.58 -14.50
CA ARG A 119 0.57 -12.44 -15.21
C ARG A 119 1.96 -12.43 -14.58
N GLN A 120 2.35 -11.32 -13.96
CA GLN A 120 3.65 -11.17 -13.29
C GLN A 120 3.68 -11.83 -11.89
N ILE A 121 2.51 -12.08 -11.29
CA ILE A 121 2.37 -12.82 -10.02
C ILE A 121 2.38 -14.34 -10.24
N SER A 122 2.23 -14.80 -11.49
CA SER A 122 2.29 -16.23 -11.84
C SER A 122 3.71 -16.63 -12.27
N LEU A 123 4.62 -16.84 -11.31
CA LEU A 123 5.86 -17.60 -11.52
C LEU A 123 5.64 -19.06 -11.06
N PRO A 124 6.25 -20.06 -11.74
CA PRO A 124 5.90 -21.45 -11.55
C PRO A 124 6.43 -21.96 -10.21
N ALA A 125 5.64 -22.83 -9.56
CA ALA A 125 6.12 -23.64 -8.45
C ALA A 125 7.30 -24.50 -8.95
N ALA A 126 8.44 -24.36 -8.30
CA ALA A 126 9.55 -25.31 -8.36
C ALA A 126 9.28 -26.45 -7.38
#